data_AF-A0A958Y240-F1
#
_entry.id   AF-A0A958Y240-F1
#
_cell.length_a   1.000
_cell.length_b   1.000
_cell.length_c   1.000
_cell.angle_alpha   90.00
_cell.angle_beta   90.00
_cell.angle_gamma   90.00
#
_symmetry.space_group_name_H-M   'P 1'
#
loop_
_entity.id
_entity.type
_entity.pdbx_description
1 polymer ?
#
loop_
_entity_poly.entity_id
_entity_poly.type
_entity_poly.pdbx_seq_one_letter_code
_entity_poly.pdbx_strand_id
1 'polypeptide(L)'
;MKKMLLSLAMVLPALLFSQSRHELKVDLFGPIFTDEVRLAYEYMPNRKWGIELGLGYYWGGLSVDTIFPAPGPAYIPEYVQFGRHFLNVFLGGKYYVAPKYGADRFFLGLYWWNQWETYRDPAYDEYWERNFNRPVDWDTYRKSSLGVQAGYKWAIMDRFIIEPVFGIDFNFATALKEEPTFEIDAIFFIKAGYRFPKAPGKGDPGSADPINRG
;
A
#
# COMPACT_ATOMS: atom_id res chain seq x y z
N MET A 1 25.32 -29.61 -1.72
CA MET A 1 25.42 -28.14 -1.56
C MET A 1 24.05 -27.43 -1.63
N LYS A 2 23.21 -27.62 -2.66
CA LYS A 2 21.87 -26.98 -2.76
C LYS A 2 20.97 -27.17 -1.53
N LYS A 3 20.93 -28.37 -0.94
CA LYS A 3 20.13 -28.67 0.25
C LYS A 3 20.62 -27.96 1.53
N MET A 4 21.93 -27.69 1.64
CA MET A 4 22.53 -26.95 2.75
C MET A 4 22.25 -25.45 2.65
N LEU A 5 22.29 -24.90 1.44
CA LEU A 5 21.90 -23.51 1.18
C LEU A 5 20.42 -23.27 1.49
N LEU A 6 19.55 -24.22 1.16
CA LEU A 6 18.11 -24.12 1.45
C LEU A 6 17.82 -24.15 2.95
N SER A 7 18.45 -25.04 3.70
CA SER A 7 18.28 -25.10 5.16
C SER A 7 18.90 -23.89 5.87
N LEU A 8 20.05 -23.40 5.40
CA LEU A 8 20.62 -22.14 5.90
C LEU A 8 19.71 -20.94 5.61
N ALA A 9 19.10 -20.89 4.42
CA ALA A 9 18.11 -19.87 4.04
C ALA A 9 16.81 -19.94 4.85
N MET A 10 16.45 -21.10 5.42
CA MET A 10 15.29 -21.24 6.32
C MET A 10 15.60 -20.85 7.78
N VAL A 11 16.83 -21.05 8.24
CA VAL A 11 17.25 -20.73 9.63
C VAL A 11 17.64 -19.25 9.80
N LEU A 12 18.24 -18.63 8.78
CA LEU A 12 18.62 -17.22 8.78
C LEU A 12 17.47 -16.26 9.13
N PRO A 13 16.26 -16.40 8.54
CA PRO A 13 15.10 -15.60 8.91
C PRO A 13 14.81 -15.71 10.41
N ALA A 14 14.74 -16.92 10.96
CA ALA A 14 14.40 -17.15 12.37
C ALA A 14 15.37 -16.46 13.35
N LEU A 15 16.66 -16.37 13.01
CA LEU A 15 17.66 -15.66 13.82
C LEU A 15 17.50 -14.13 13.72
N LEU A 16 17.08 -13.60 12.57
CA LEU A 16 16.82 -12.18 12.36
C LEU A 16 15.53 -11.70 13.05
N PHE A 17 14.50 -12.56 13.16
CA PHE A 17 13.24 -12.27 13.85
C PHE A 17 13.40 -11.97 15.35
N SER A 18 14.46 -12.47 16.00
CA SER A 18 14.66 -12.25 17.45
C SER A 18 15.19 -10.84 17.79
N GLN A 19 15.93 -10.22 16.86
CA GLN A 19 16.61 -8.94 17.12
C GLN A 19 15.86 -7.72 16.57
N SER A 20 14.98 -7.94 15.62
CA SER A 20 14.20 -6.95 14.89
C SER A 20 12.85 -6.69 15.55
N ARG A 21 12.16 -5.66 15.08
CA ARG A 21 10.79 -5.36 15.48
C ARG A 21 9.85 -5.58 14.30
N HIS A 22 8.63 -5.96 14.63
CA HIS A 22 7.62 -6.32 13.68
C HIS A 22 6.34 -5.56 14.00
N GLU A 23 5.68 -5.06 12.96
CA GLU A 23 4.40 -4.38 13.08
C GLU A 23 3.43 -4.94 12.05
N LEU A 24 2.17 -5.11 12.46
CA LEU A 24 1.06 -5.37 11.55
C LEU A 24 0.13 -4.17 11.60
N LYS A 25 -0.28 -3.67 10.44
CA LYS A 25 -1.08 -2.47 10.28
C LYS A 25 -2.22 -2.70 9.30
N VAL A 26 -3.27 -1.93 9.46
CA VAL A 26 -4.40 -1.83 8.55
C VAL A 26 -4.59 -0.37 8.16
N ASP A 27 -4.92 -0.12 6.90
CA ASP A 27 -5.37 1.20 6.46
C ASP A 27 -6.80 1.45 6.93
N LEU A 28 -7.00 2.55 7.66
CA LEU A 28 -8.30 2.93 8.20
C LEU A 28 -9.16 3.69 7.19
N PHE A 29 -8.55 4.34 6.20
CA PHE A 29 -9.27 5.19 5.25
C PHE A 29 -9.78 4.39 4.05
N GLY A 30 -9.01 3.39 3.61
CA GLY A 30 -9.34 2.57 2.45
C GLY A 30 -10.79 2.07 2.43
N PRO A 31 -11.28 1.42 3.51
CA PRO A 31 -12.62 0.83 3.48
C PRO A 31 -13.75 1.87 3.48
N ILE A 32 -13.46 3.11 3.89
CA ILE A 32 -14.47 4.18 4.05
C ILE A 32 -14.55 5.04 2.80
N PHE A 33 -13.41 5.34 2.17
CA PHE A 33 -13.33 6.35 1.11
C PHE A 33 -12.99 5.78 -0.26
N THR A 34 -12.38 4.59 -0.34
CA THR A 34 -11.85 4.06 -1.59
C THR A 34 -12.21 2.59 -1.82
N ASP A 35 -13.17 2.03 -1.08
CA ASP A 35 -13.58 0.63 -1.18
C ASP A 35 -12.39 -0.35 -1.21
N GLU A 36 -11.39 -0.11 -0.34
CA GLU A 36 -10.16 -0.91 -0.28
C GLU A 36 -9.83 -1.34 1.16
N VAL A 37 -9.60 -2.63 1.38
CA VAL A 37 -8.93 -3.12 2.60
C VAL A 37 -7.46 -3.28 2.31
N ARG A 38 -6.59 -2.67 3.10
CA ARG A 38 -5.15 -2.87 3.01
C ARG A 38 -4.54 -3.28 4.34
N LEU A 39 -3.78 -4.37 4.30
CA LEU A 39 -2.94 -4.84 5.40
C LEU A 39 -1.48 -4.57 5.07
N ALA A 40 -0.71 -4.13 6.04
CA ALA A 40 0.72 -3.89 5.88
C ALA A 40 1.50 -4.49 7.03
N TYR A 41 2.60 -5.14 6.70
CA TYR A 41 3.56 -5.68 7.65
C TYR A 41 4.86 -4.90 7.54
N GLU A 42 5.35 -4.35 8.64
CA GLU A 42 6.63 -3.66 8.71
C GLU A 42 7.65 -4.44 9.53
N TYR A 43 8.81 -4.67 8.91
CA TYR A 43 10.01 -5.22 9.51
C TYR A 43 11.02 -4.09 9.78
N MET A 44 11.43 -3.92 11.03
CA MET A 44 12.41 -2.90 11.43
C MET A 44 13.67 -3.57 11.94
N PRO A 45 14.72 -3.71 11.10
CA PRO A 45 15.98 -4.33 11.51
C PRO A 45 16.73 -3.52 12.56
N ASN A 46 16.50 -2.20 12.64
CA ASN A 46 17.09 -1.32 13.63
C ASN A 46 16.17 -0.10 13.87
N ARG A 47 16.62 0.87 14.68
CA ARG A 47 15.81 2.03 15.03
C ARG A 47 15.61 3.04 13.89
N LYS A 48 16.43 3.00 12.84
CA LYS A 48 16.44 3.98 11.74
C LYS A 48 15.79 3.47 10.47
N TRP A 49 15.69 2.17 10.26
CA TRP A 49 15.22 1.59 9.01
C TRP A 49 14.00 0.70 9.23
N GLY A 50 13.06 0.79 8.28
CA GLY A 50 11.89 -0.08 8.19
C GLY A 50 11.70 -0.57 6.76
N ILE A 51 11.22 -1.79 6.60
CA ILE A 51 10.82 -2.40 5.33
C ILE A 51 9.36 -2.80 5.48
N GLU A 52 8.49 -2.29 4.63
CA GLU A 52 7.05 -2.51 4.70
C GLU A 52 6.55 -3.24 3.46
N LEU A 53 5.83 -4.34 3.66
CA LEU A 53 5.10 -5.07 2.64
C LEU A 53 3.61 -4.89 2.88
N GLY A 54 2.88 -4.42 1.88
CA GLY A 54 1.44 -4.23 1.93
C GLY A 54 0.71 -5.11 0.91
N LEU A 55 -0.47 -5.58 1.30
CA LEU A 55 -1.43 -6.27 0.45
C LEU A 55 -2.78 -5.56 0.58
N GLY A 56 -3.34 -5.13 -0.53
CA GLY A 56 -4.64 -4.46 -0.60
C GLY A 56 -5.60 -5.17 -1.54
N TYR A 57 -6.89 -5.11 -1.24
CA TYR A 57 -7.94 -5.54 -2.16
C TYR A 57 -8.95 -4.41 -2.31
N TYR A 58 -9.12 -3.95 -3.55
CA TYR A 58 -10.06 -2.91 -3.94
C TYR A 58 -11.28 -3.55 -4.61
N TRP A 59 -12.50 -3.13 -4.25
CA TRP A 59 -13.76 -3.66 -4.80
C TRP A 59 -14.73 -2.57 -5.28
N GLY A 60 -14.21 -1.50 -5.87
CA GLY A 60 -15.06 -0.43 -6.39
C GLY A 60 -15.68 -0.69 -7.75
N GLY A 61 -16.11 0.39 -8.39
CA GLY A 61 -16.70 0.37 -9.71
C GLY A 61 -16.06 1.38 -10.66
N LEU A 62 -16.11 1.05 -11.94
CA LEU A 62 -15.78 1.97 -13.01
C LEU A 62 -17.09 2.65 -13.46
N SER A 63 -17.05 3.98 -13.61
CA SER A 63 -18.23 4.74 -14.02
C SER A 63 -18.02 5.35 -15.39
N VAL A 64 -19.05 5.31 -16.21
CA VAL A 64 -19.10 6.02 -17.49
C VAL A 64 -20.18 7.08 -17.39
N ASP A 65 -19.78 8.33 -17.65
CA ASP A 65 -20.70 9.43 -17.85
C ASP A 65 -20.80 9.69 -19.35
N THR A 66 -21.97 9.43 -19.91
CA THR A 66 -22.26 9.68 -21.32
C THR A 66 -23.32 10.76 -21.46
N ILE A 67 -23.01 11.74 -22.30
CA ILE A 67 -23.95 12.78 -22.72
C ILE A 67 -24.53 12.35 -24.07
N PHE A 68 -25.77 11.87 -24.08
CA PHE A 68 -26.48 11.59 -25.33
C PHE A 68 -27.26 12.81 -25.82
N PRO A 69 -27.22 13.13 -27.13
CA PRO A 69 -28.14 14.09 -27.71
C PRO A 69 -29.56 13.49 -27.69
N ALA A 70 -30.44 14.01 -26.83
CA ALA A 70 -31.87 13.68 -26.92
C ALA A 70 -32.51 14.48 -28.06
N PRO A 71 -33.63 14.03 -28.65
CA PRO A 71 -34.41 14.84 -29.58
C PRO A 71 -35.03 16.04 -28.83
N GLY A 72 -34.32 17.17 -28.81
CA GLY A 72 -34.68 18.41 -28.11
C GLY A 72 -33.45 19.11 -27.50
N PRO A 73 -33.61 20.29 -26.87
CA PRO A 73 -32.51 21.03 -26.25
C PRO A 73 -32.00 20.43 -24.91
N ALA A 74 -32.42 19.22 -24.57
CA ALA A 74 -32.13 18.59 -23.28
C ALA A 74 -31.12 17.46 -23.45
N TYR A 75 -30.03 17.52 -22.71
CA TYR A 75 -29.08 16.43 -22.56
C TYR A 75 -29.45 15.63 -21.30
N ILE A 76 -29.61 14.32 -21.41
CA ILE A 76 -29.83 13.43 -20.26
C ILE A 76 -28.49 12.75 -19.95
N PRO A 77 -27.83 13.08 -18.83
CA PRO A 77 -26.64 12.35 -18.41
C PRO A 77 -27.05 10.93 -18.00
N GLU A 78 -26.41 9.92 -18.58
CA GLU A 78 -26.53 8.53 -18.14
C GLU A 78 -25.30 8.16 -17.32
N TYR A 79 -25.51 7.83 -16.05
CA TYR A 79 -24.48 7.32 -15.15
C TYR A 79 -24.64 5.81 -15.02
N VAL A 80 -23.68 5.07 -15.58
CA VAL A 80 -23.64 3.60 -15.46
C VAL A 80 -22.37 3.20 -14.71
N GLN A 81 -22.54 2.33 -13.70
CA GLN A 81 -21.45 1.82 -12.88
C GLN A 81 -21.27 0.32 -13.13
N PHE A 82 -20.02 -0.09 -13.29
CA PHE A 82 -19.62 -1.46 -13.57
C PHE A 82 -18.63 -1.95 -12.52
N GLY A 83 -18.77 -3.18 -12.05
CA GLY A 83 -17.91 -3.72 -11.00
C GLY A 83 -16.46 -3.92 -11.49
N ARG A 84 -15.48 -3.55 -10.66
CA ARG A 84 -14.06 -3.72 -10.99
C ARG A 84 -13.19 -3.87 -9.76
N HIS A 85 -12.45 -4.96 -9.66
CA HIS A 85 -11.67 -5.28 -8.47
C HIS A 85 -10.18 -5.43 -8.77
N PHE A 86 -9.34 -5.03 -7.82
CA PHE A 86 -7.90 -5.14 -7.94
C PHE A 86 -7.24 -5.72 -6.69
N LEU A 87 -6.18 -6.48 -6.91
CA LEU A 87 -5.21 -6.82 -5.89
C LEU A 87 -4.06 -5.81 -5.97
N ASN A 88 -3.74 -5.18 -4.85
CA ASN A 88 -2.64 -4.24 -4.71
C ASN A 88 -1.50 -4.89 -3.91
N VAL A 89 -0.27 -4.78 -4.39
CA VAL A 89 0.94 -5.09 -3.61
C VAL A 89 1.76 -3.82 -3.47
N PHE A 90 2.21 -3.58 -2.25
CA PHE A 90 3.05 -2.46 -1.88
C PHE A 90 4.35 -2.98 -1.28
N LEU A 91 5.49 -2.43 -1.69
CA LEU A 91 6.78 -2.67 -1.04
C LEU A 91 7.48 -1.35 -0.81
N GLY A 92 7.82 -1.03 0.44
CA GLY A 92 8.43 0.24 0.80
C GLY A 92 9.62 0.10 1.74
N GLY A 93 10.58 1.00 1.59
CA GLY A 93 11.65 1.23 2.54
C GLY A 93 11.46 2.57 3.25
N LYS A 94 11.67 2.62 4.57
CA LYS A 94 11.52 3.82 5.41
C LYS A 94 12.81 4.12 6.16
N TYR A 95 13.15 5.39 6.24
CA TYR A 95 14.20 5.95 7.07
C TYR A 95 13.61 6.88 8.14
N TYR A 96 13.82 6.56 9.41
CA TYR A 96 13.33 7.32 10.57
C TYR A 96 14.38 8.35 11.01
N VAL A 97 14.00 9.63 10.94
CA VAL A 97 14.95 10.75 11.13
C VAL A 97 15.31 10.94 12.61
N ALA A 98 14.34 10.77 13.52
CA ALA A 98 14.52 11.07 14.94
C ALA A 98 13.85 10.03 15.86
N PRO A 99 14.16 8.72 15.73
CA PRO A 99 13.50 7.67 16.50
C PRO A 99 13.74 7.85 18.00
N LYS A 100 12.71 7.61 18.83
CA LYS A 100 12.80 7.70 20.30
C LYS A 100 12.73 6.31 20.91
N TYR A 101 11.61 5.63 20.72
CA TYR A 101 11.38 4.32 21.28
C TYR A 101 11.60 3.20 20.26
N GLY A 102 11.96 3.54 19.03
CA GLY A 102 12.46 2.66 17.98
C GLY A 102 11.58 2.72 16.74
N ALA A 103 12.20 3.06 15.60
CA ALA A 103 11.57 3.20 14.28
C ALA A 103 10.16 3.83 14.36
N ASP A 104 10.11 4.95 15.08
CA ASP A 104 8.94 5.76 15.42
C ASP A 104 9.19 7.22 15.03
N ARG A 105 8.12 8.05 15.03
CA ARG A 105 8.11 9.47 14.65
C ARG A 105 8.28 9.69 13.14
N PHE A 106 8.92 10.78 12.74
CA PHE A 106 9.07 11.19 11.34
C PHE A 106 9.88 10.18 10.54
N PHE A 107 9.37 9.82 9.37
CA PHE A 107 10.09 9.04 8.39
C PHE A 107 9.98 9.62 6.98
N LEU A 108 10.97 9.28 6.17
CA LEU A 108 10.98 9.44 4.72
C LEU A 108 11.15 8.05 4.11
N GLY A 109 10.57 7.78 2.94
CA GLY A 109 10.63 6.47 2.34
C GLY A 109 10.51 6.48 0.84
N LEU A 110 10.91 5.36 0.25
CA LEU A 110 10.66 5.01 -1.14
C LEU A 110 9.70 3.84 -1.16
N TYR A 111 8.84 3.78 -2.17
CA TYR A 111 7.96 2.64 -2.35
C TYR A 111 7.76 2.28 -3.81
N TRP A 112 7.43 1.02 -3.99
CA TRP A 112 6.88 0.46 -5.21
C TRP A 112 5.45 0.01 -4.94
N TRP A 113 4.56 0.34 -5.84
CA TRP A 113 3.16 -0.05 -5.82
C TRP A 113 2.81 -0.78 -7.11
N ASN A 114 2.12 -1.90 -7.02
CA ASN A 114 1.61 -2.60 -8.18
C ASN A 114 0.16 -3.02 -7.98
N GLN A 115 -0.60 -2.99 -9.07
CA GLN A 115 -2.03 -3.29 -9.11
C GLN A 115 -2.32 -4.31 -10.22
N TRP A 116 -2.97 -5.40 -9.84
CA TRP A 116 -3.45 -6.42 -10.77
C TRP A 116 -4.97 -6.46 -10.76
N GLU A 117 -5.57 -6.41 -11.93
CA GLU A 117 -7.00 -6.62 -12.09
C GLU A 117 -7.36 -8.07 -11.79
N THR A 118 -8.35 -8.27 -10.93
CA THR A 118 -8.83 -9.60 -10.50
C THR A 118 -10.24 -9.89 -10.97
N TYR A 119 -11.04 -8.84 -11.14
CA TYR A 119 -12.41 -8.94 -11.63
C TYR A 119 -12.75 -7.68 -12.43
N ARG A 120 -13.53 -7.90 -13.50
CA ARG A 120 -14.07 -6.89 -14.36
C ARG A 120 -15.45 -7.34 -14.85
N ASP A 121 -16.42 -6.45 -14.78
CA ASP A 121 -17.74 -6.67 -15.33
C ASP A 121 -17.71 -6.65 -16.88
N PRO A 122 -18.04 -7.76 -17.56
CA PRO A 122 -18.07 -7.82 -19.02
C PRO A 122 -19.06 -6.83 -19.66
N ALA A 123 -20.12 -6.44 -18.93
CA ALA A 123 -21.11 -5.49 -19.44
C ALA A 123 -20.50 -4.11 -19.74
N TYR A 124 -19.34 -3.79 -19.13
CA TYR A 124 -18.63 -2.55 -19.44
C TYR A 124 -18.03 -2.55 -20.85
N ASP A 125 -17.43 -3.65 -21.30
CA ASP A 125 -16.86 -3.76 -22.64
C ASP A 125 -17.97 -3.58 -23.69
N GLU A 126 -19.09 -4.28 -23.50
CA GLU A 126 -20.28 -4.17 -24.35
C GLU A 126 -20.83 -2.74 -24.37
N TYR A 127 -20.93 -2.09 -23.21
CA TYR A 127 -21.39 -0.71 -23.09
C TYR A 127 -20.45 0.27 -23.81
N TRP A 128 -19.14 0.13 -23.60
CA TRP A 128 -18.15 1.02 -24.19
C TRP A 128 -18.12 0.91 -25.71
N GLU A 129 -18.08 -0.31 -26.24
CA GLU A 129 -18.10 -0.53 -27.69
C GLU A 129 -19.37 0.01 -28.33
N ARG A 130 -20.53 -0.21 -27.69
CA ARG A 130 -21.81 0.31 -28.17
C ARG A 130 -21.86 1.84 -28.24
N ASN A 131 -21.28 2.53 -27.25
CA ASN A 131 -21.41 3.98 -27.11
C ASN A 131 -20.27 4.79 -27.75
N PHE A 132 -19.08 4.22 -27.84
CA PHE A 132 -17.89 4.90 -28.39
C PHE A 132 -17.37 4.31 -29.70
N ASN A 133 -17.98 3.21 -30.18
CA ASN A 133 -17.64 2.54 -31.44
C ASN A 133 -16.14 2.19 -31.57
N ARG A 134 -15.52 1.81 -30.45
CA ARG A 134 -14.13 1.37 -30.34
C ARG A 134 -13.96 0.46 -29.12
N PRO A 135 -13.00 -0.48 -29.11
CA PRO A 135 -12.70 -1.27 -27.93
C PRO A 135 -12.13 -0.39 -26.80
N VAL A 136 -12.20 -0.90 -25.57
CA VAL A 136 -11.55 -0.28 -24.42
C VAL A 136 -10.04 -0.52 -24.48
N ASP A 137 -9.24 0.52 -24.29
CA ASP A 137 -7.80 0.34 -24.01
C ASP A 137 -7.59 -0.01 -22.53
N TRP A 138 -7.50 -1.32 -22.26
CA TRP A 138 -7.31 -1.84 -20.92
C TRP A 138 -5.91 -1.64 -20.34
N ASP A 139 -4.91 -1.44 -21.19
CA ASP A 139 -3.54 -1.23 -20.73
C ASP A 139 -3.39 0.12 -20.02
N THR A 140 -4.33 1.05 -20.20
CA THR A 140 -4.34 2.35 -19.50
C THR A 140 -4.57 2.19 -17.99
N TYR A 141 -5.10 1.05 -17.56
CA TYR A 141 -5.45 0.85 -16.16
C TYR A 141 -4.46 -0.02 -15.39
N ARG A 142 -3.38 -0.47 -16.02
CA ARG A 142 -2.29 -1.12 -15.30
C ARG A 142 -1.54 -0.06 -14.51
N LYS A 143 -1.44 -0.26 -13.20
CA LYS A 143 -0.67 0.62 -12.33
C LYS A 143 0.54 -0.11 -11.79
N SER A 144 1.71 0.42 -12.12
CA SER A 144 2.97 0.03 -11.50
C SER A 144 3.76 1.30 -11.29
N SER A 145 3.90 1.69 -10.02
CA SER A 145 4.36 3.01 -9.67
C SER A 145 5.54 2.97 -8.71
N LEU A 146 6.45 3.93 -8.86
CA LEU A 146 7.54 4.18 -7.92
C LEU A 146 7.32 5.56 -7.32
N GLY A 147 7.45 5.65 -6.00
CA GLY A 147 7.15 6.87 -5.28
C GLY A 147 8.02 7.13 -4.07
N VAL A 148 7.88 8.35 -3.57
CA VAL A 148 8.45 8.81 -2.31
C VAL A 148 7.31 9.03 -1.32
N GLN A 149 7.54 8.70 -0.05
CA GLN A 149 6.56 8.92 1.00
C GLN A 149 7.20 9.56 2.23
N ALA A 150 6.40 10.31 2.97
CA ALA A 150 6.74 10.86 4.27
C ALA A 150 5.59 10.62 5.24
N GLY A 151 5.90 10.53 6.51
CA GLY A 151 4.86 10.34 7.52
C GLY A 151 5.38 10.48 8.93
N TYR A 152 4.47 10.28 9.88
CA TYR A 152 4.79 10.27 11.30
C TYR A 152 4.18 9.03 11.95
N LYS A 153 4.99 8.25 12.66
CA LYS A 153 4.53 7.10 13.42
C LYS A 153 4.37 7.43 14.91
N TRP A 154 3.14 7.47 15.40
CA TRP A 154 2.82 7.54 16.83
C TRP A 154 2.76 6.12 17.42
N ALA A 155 3.67 5.80 18.34
CA ALA A 155 3.63 4.56 19.12
C ALA A 155 3.05 4.84 20.51
N ILE A 156 1.92 4.22 20.83
CA ILE A 156 1.22 4.30 22.12
C ILE A 156 1.56 3.05 22.93
N MET A 157 2.11 3.24 24.12
CA MET A 157 2.57 2.16 25.02
C MET A 157 3.54 1.18 24.32
N ASP A 158 4.32 1.66 23.36
CA ASP A 158 5.23 0.87 22.52
C ASP A 158 4.59 -0.31 21.77
N ARG A 159 3.24 -0.33 21.67
CA ARG A 159 2.48 -1.43 21.08
C ARG A 159 1.55 -0.94 19.99
N PHE A 160 0.63 -0.02 20.31
CA PHE A 160 -0.34 0.44 19.34
C PHE A 160 0.26 1.55 18.48
N ILE A 161 -0.06 1.54 17.20
CA ILE A 161 0.52 2.48 16.24
C ILE A 161 -0.59 3.20 15.50
N ILE A 162 -0.39 4.50 15.30
CA ILE A 162 -1.13 5.30 14.33
C ILE A 162 -0.09 5.98 13.44
N GLU A 163 -0.25 5.88 12.14
CA GLU A 163 0.71 6.35 11.16
C GLU A 163 0.00 7.02 9.97
N PRO A 164 -0.19 8.35 10.00
CA PRO A 164 -0.49 9.11 8.79
C PRO A 164 0.70 9.09 7.83
N VAL A 165 0.41 8.86 6.56
CA VAL A 165 1.39 8.79 5.47
C VAL A 165 0.87 9.61 4.31
N PHE A 166 1.75 10.43 3.76
CA PHE A 166 1.55 11.11 2.48
C PHE A 166 2.64 10.66 1.51
N GLY A 167 2.29 10.44 0.26
CA GLY A 167 3.24 10.06 -0.77
C GLY A 167 2.86 10.59 -2.14
N ILE A 168 3.84 10.59 -3.02
CA ILE A 168 3.68 10.93 -4.43
C ILE A 168 4.36 9.83 -5.21
N ASP A 169 3.66 9.25 -6.18
CA ASP A 169 4.23 8.26 -7.10
C ASP A 169 4.05 8.61 -8.56
N PHE A 170 4.95 8.04 -9.36
CA PHE A 170 4.92 8.08 -10.80
C PHE A 170 4.55 6.70 -11.32
N ASN A 171 3.50 6.61 -12.14
CA ASN A 171 3.10 5.37 -12.81
C ASN A 171 3.99 5.13 -14.02
N PHE A 172 4.92 4.20 -13.91
CA PHE A 172 5.83 3.88 -15.01
C PHE A 172 5.24 2.83 -15.97
N ALA A 173 4.12 2.18 -15.62
CA ALA A 173 3.45 1.25 -16.54
C ALA A 173 2.94 1.97 -17.80
N THR A 174 2.43 3.20 -17.63
CA THR A 174 1.90 4.02 -18.72
C THR A 174 3.01 4.71 -19.52
N ALA A 175 4.15 4.99 -18.90
CA ALA A 175 5.32 5.56 -19.56
C ALA A 175 6.06 4.59 -20.50
N LEU A 176 5.81 3.27 -20.37
CA LEU A 176 6.40 2.23 -21.21
C LEU A 176 5.53 1.87 -22.43
N LYS A 177 4.42 2.59 -22.65
CA LYS A 177 3.51 2.40 -23.78
C LYS A 177 4.06 3.01 -25.08
N GLU A 178 3.46 2.61 -26.21
CA GLU A 178 3.72 3.21 -27.52
C GLU A 178 3.42 4.73 -27.54
N GLU A 179 2.33 5.12 -26.88
CA GLU A 179 1.98 6.51 -26.59
C GLU A 179 2.20 6.79 -25.09
N PRO A 180 3.40 7.20 -24.67
CA PRO A 180 3.73 7.34 -23.26
C PRO A 180 2.95 8.51 -22.64
N THR A 181 2.21 8.21 -21.58
CA THR A 181 1.57 9.23 -20.74
C THR A 181 2.29 9.35 -19.41
N PHE A 182 2.39 10.57 -18.89
CA PHE A 182 3.03 10.84 -17.60
C PHE A 182 1.94 11.03 -16.53
N GLU A 183 1.84 10.08 -15.61
CA GLU A 183 0.83 10.07 -14.55
C GLU A 183 1.52 10.16 -13.18
N ILE A 184 1.18 11.21 -12.43
CA ILE A 184 1.60 11.41 -11.05
C ILE A 184 0.38 11.31 -10.16
N ASP A 185 0.46 10.47 -9.14
CA ASP A 185 -0.57 10.33 -8.12
C ASP A 185 -0.09 10.80 -6.77
N ALA A 186 -0.98 11.42 -6.01
CA ALA A 186 -0.79 11.69 -4.59
C ALA A 186 -1.58 10.67 -3.77
N ILE A 187 -0.92 10.08 -2.79
CA ILE A 187 -1.52 9.09 -1.88
C ILE A 187 -1.55 9.62 -0.45
N PHE A 188 -2.65 9.35 0.25
CA PHE A 188 -2.79 9.65 1.67
C PHE A 188 -3.40 8.45 2.39
N PHE A 189 -2.75 7.98 3.46
CA PHE A 189 -3.21 6.87 4.27
C PHE A 189 -3.15 7.21 5.74
N ILE A 190 -4.07 6.67 6.52
CA ILE A 190 -3.94 6.61 7.98
C ILE A 190 -3.93 5.14 8.36
N LYS A 191 -2.77 4.66 8.77
CA LYS A 191 -2.60 3.27 9.20
C LYS A 191 -2.75 3.18 10.71
N ALA A 192 -3.44 2.15 11.20
CA ALA A 192 -3.38 1.76 12.59
C ALA A 192 -2.85 0.33 12.71
N GLY A 193 -2.12 0.03 13.79
CA GLY A 193 -1.50 -1.27 13.90
C GLY A 193 -1.01 -1.65 15.30
N TYR A 194 -0.37 -2.81 15.35
CA TYR A 194 0.20 -3.40 16.55
C TYR A 194 1.66 -3.78 16.32
N ARG A 195 2.53 -3.38 17.25
CA ARG A 195 3.93 -3.74 17.35
C ARG A 195 4.07 -4.96 18.24
N PHE A 196 4.65 -6.02 17.67
CA PHE A 196 4.93 -7.22 18.44
C PHE A 196 6.08 -6.95 19.42
N PRO A 197 5.96 -7.43 20.68
CA PRO A 197 7.06 -7.38 21.63
C PRO A 197 8.29 -8.06 21.05
N LYS A 198 9.47 -7.46 21.29
CA LYS A 198 10.73 -8.12 20.96
C LYS A 198 10.83 -9.40 21.79
N ALA A 199 11.24 -10.50 21.16
CA ALA A 199 11.53 -11.72 21.91
C ALA A 199 12.57 -11.40 23.00
N PRO A 200 12.42 -11.88 24.24
CA PRO A 200 13.41 -11.66 25.28
C PRO A 200 14.73 -12.23 24.77
N GLY A 201 15.70 -11.34 24.54
CA GLY A 201 17.04 -11.75 24.16
C GLY A 201 17.60 -12.60 25.31
N LYS A 202 18.10 -13.81 25.00
CA LYS A 202 18.94 -14.55 25.95
C LYS A 202 20.17 -13.69 26.24
N GLY A 203 20.14 -12.93 27.33
CA GLY A 203 21.31 -12.28 27.89
C GLY A 203 21.41 -10.77 27.73
N ASP A 204 20.33 -10.00 27.94
CA ASP A 204 20.48 -8.57 28.25
C ASP A 204 20.23 -8.30 29.75
N PRO A 205 21.16 -8.67 30.66
CA PRO A 205 21.01 -8.48 32.10
C PRO A 205 21.03 -7.01 32.55
N GLY A 206 21.00 -6.04 31.62
CA GLY A 206 21.10 -4.61 31.91
C GLY A 206 19.89 -3.76 31.49
N SER A 207 18.89 -4.30 30.78
CA SER A 207 17.71 -3.51 30.37
C SER A 207 16.64 -3.48 31.45
N ALA A 208 16.97 -2.86 32.60
CA ALA A 208 15.94 -2.40 33.51
C ALA A 208 15.12 -1.32 32.81
N ASP A 209 13.90 -1.66 32.40
CA ASP A 209 12.92 -0.72 31.88
C ASP A 209 12.77 0.45 32.88
N PRO A 210 13.08 1.70 32.49
CA PRO A 210 12.92 2.85 33.38
C PRO A 210 11.44 3.23 33.59
N ILE A 211 10.49 2.51 32.98
CA ILE A 211 9.07 2.92 32.89
C ILE A 211 8.30 2.66 34.20
N ASN A 212 8.87 1.94 35.17
CA ASN A 212 8.24 1.70 36.49
C ASN A 212 8.73 2.64 37.62
N ARG A 213 9.05 3.90 37.29
CA ARG A 213 9.29 4.95 38.32
C ARG A 213 8.46 6.18 38.00
N GLY A 214 7.19 6.16 38.40
CA GLY A 214 6.25 7.28 38.33
C GLY A 214 4.92 6.89 38.94
#